data_AF-A0A967T035-F1
#
_entry.id   AF-A0A967T035-F1
#
_cell.length_a   1.000
_cell.length_b   1.000
_cell.length_c   1.000
_cell.angle_alpha   90.00
_cell.angle_beta   90.00
_cell.angle_gamma   90.00
#
_symmetry.space_group_name_H-M   'P 1'
#
loop_
_entity.id
_entity.type
_entity.pdbx_description
1 polymer ?
#
loop_
_entity_poly.entity_id
_entity_poly.type
_entity_poly.pdbx_seq_one_letter_code
_entity_poly.pdbx_strand_id
1 'polypeptide(L)' 'MRTPSLRNLQTTAPYMHKGQLPTLAAVLEHYNEAPLAMIGHNESKPLGLNQRELRQLEAFLDALAAPLATDEKWLRRP' A
#
# COMPACT_ATOMS: atom_id res chain seq x y z
N MET A 1 -8.38 4.29 -12.72
CA MET A 1 -8.67 3.18 -11.79
C MET A 1 -9.12 3.76 -10.47
N ARG A 2 -9.96 3.06 -9.72
CA ARG A 2 -10.42 3.55 -8.42
C ARG A 2 -9.28 3.46 -7.40
N THR A 3 -9.12 4.49 -6.58
CA THR A 3 -8.18 4.44 -5.44
C THR A 3 -8.61 3.32 -4.47
N PRO A 4 -7.76 2.31 -4.24
CA PRO A 4 -8.09 1.22 -3.33
C PRO A 4 -8.03 1.70 -1.87
N SER A 5 -8.66 0.93 -0.98
CA SER A 5 -8.45 1.10 0.46
C SER A 5 -7.01 0.76 0.83
N LEU A 6 -6.47 1.44 1.85
CA LEU A 6 -5.14 1.16 2.41
C LEU A 6 -5.21 0.32 3.70
N ARG A 7 -6.37 -0.25 4.03
CA ARG A 7 -6.50 -1.16 5.18
C ARG A 7 -6.05 -2.57 4.80
N ASN A 8 -5.37 -3.24 5.72
CA ASN A 8 -4.91 -4.62 5.58
C ASN A 8 -3.99 -4.88 4.37
N LEU A 9 -3.14 -3.92 3.99
CA LEU A 9 -2.26 -4.04 2.82
C LEU A 9 -1.25 -5.19 2.91
N GLN A 10 -0.86 -5.60 4.11
CA GLN A 10 0.12 -6.66 4.33
C GLN A 10 -0.30 -8.02 3.76
N THR A 11 -1.59 -8.24 3.49
CA THR A 11 -2.11 -9.50 2.91
C THR A 11 -2.58 -9.36 1.47
N THR A 12 -2.37 -8.21 0.83
CA THR A 12 -2.89 -7.93 -0.53
C THR A 12 -1.80 -7.90 -1.61
N ALA A 13 -0.59 -8.35 -1.30
CA ALA A 13 0.45 -8.50 -2.30
C ALA A 13 0.02 -9.51 -3.40
N PRO A 14 0.43 -9.32 -4.66
CA PRO A 14 1.22 -8.20 -5.18
C PRO A 14 0.38 -6.91 -5.36
N TYR A 15 1.06 -5.77 -5.27
CA TYR A 15 0.48 -4.44 -5.26
C TYR A 15 0.36 -3.82 -6.65
N MET A 16 -0.27 -2.65 -6.70
CA MET A 16 -0.71 -1.97 -7.91
C MET A 16 -1.80 -2.72 -8.65
N HIS A 17 -2.38 -2.02 -9.61
CA HIS A 17 -3.58 -2.44 -10.28
C HIS A 17 -3.44 -3.63 -11.24
N LYS A 18 -2.20 -3.97 -11.59
CA LYS A 18 -1.81 -5.14 -12.39
C LYS A 18 -0.91 -6.10 -11.60
N GLY A 19 -0.79 -5.94 -10.28
CA GLY A 19 0.09 -6.78 -9.46
C GLY A 19 1.58 -6.63 -9.82
N GLN A 20 2.00 -5.43 -10.20
CA GLN A 20 3.34 -5.17 -10.76
C GLN A 20 4.44 -5.07 -9.70
N LEU A 21 4.07 -4.72 -8.46
CA LEU A 21 5.03 -4.47 -7.39
C LEU A 21 4.87 -5.53 -6.29
N PRO A 22 5.92 -6.27 -5.93
CA PRO A 22 5.80 -7.39 -5.00
C PRO A 22 5.72 -6.95 -3.53
N THR A 23 6.23 -5.77 -3.20
CA THR A 23 6.36 -5.29 -1.81
C THR A 23 5.76 -3.90 -1.63
N LEU A 24 5.36 -3.58 -0.40
CA LEU A 24 4.86 -2.25 -0.04
C LEU A 24 5.97 -1.20 -0.17
N ALA A 25 7.19 -1.52 0.25
CA ALA A 25 8.38 -0.70 0.01
C ALA A 25 8.54 -0.28 -1.47
N ALA A 26 8.39 -1.20 -2.43
CA ALA A 26 8.50 -0.88 -3.86
C ALA A 26 7.38 0.08 -4.32
N VAL A 27 6.19 0.01 -3.74
CA VAL A 27 5.10 0.97 -3.99
C VAL A 27 5.48 2.35 -3.46
N LEU A 28 6.02 2.42 -2.25
CA LEU A 28 6.44 3.70 -1.65
C LEU A 28 7.57 4.35 -2.45
N GLU A 29 8.56 3.58 -2.88
CA GLU A 29 9.64 4.05 -3.76
C GLU A 29 9.08 4.56 -5.10
N HIS A 30 8.16 3.82 -5.73
CA HIS A 30 7.52 4.24 -6.97
C HIS A 30 6.84 5.62 -6.87
N TYR A 31 6.12 5.88 -5.76
CA TYR A 31 5.50 7.19 -5.54
C TYR A 31 6.51 8.25 -5.09
N ASN A 32 7.57 7.87 -4.37
CA ASN A 32 8.60 8.79 -3.93
C ASN A 32 9.40 9.36 -5.10
N GLU A 33 9.72 8.52 -6.09
CA GLU A 33 10.39 8.90 -7.33
C GLU A 33 9.42 9.53 -8.34
N ALA A 34 8.16 9.10 -8.32
CA ALA A 34 7.11 9.48 -9.27
C ALA A 34 7.62 9.51 -10.73
N PRO A 35 8.09 8.36 -11.26
CA PRO A 35 8.71 8.31 -12.58
C PRO A 35 7.76 8.81 -13.65
N LEU A 36 8.33 9.44 -14.69
CA LEU A 36 7.57 9.92 -15.83
C LEU A 36 6.82 8.74 -16.49
N ALA A 37 5.53 8.94 -16.74
CA ALA A 37 4.78 7.98 -17.55
C ALA A 37 5.30 8.01 -18.98
N MET A 38 5.72 6.85 -19.49
CA MET A 38 6.18 6.71 -20.88
C MET A 38 5.05 6.99 -21.90
N ILE A 39 3.79 6.80 -21.48
CA ILE A 39 2.58 7.09 -22.25
C ILE A 39 1.54 7.71 -21.31
N GLY A 40 0.98 8.87 -21.68
CA GLY A 40 -0.04 9.58 -20.88
C GLY A 40 0.54 10.56 -19.86
N HIS A 41 -0.31 11.04 -18.95
CA HIS A 41 0.06 12.01 -17.91
C HIS A 41 0.15 11.30 -16.55
N ASN A 42 1.31 11.41 -15.88
CA ASN A 42 1.43 11.05 -14.47
C ASN A 42 1.16 12.29 -13.64
N GLU A 43 0.07 12.32 -12.87
CA GLU A 43 -0.25 13.42 -11.96
C GLU A 43 0.56 13.35 -10.66
N SER A 44 1.26 12.23 -10.42
CA SER A 44 2.10 12.04 -9.24
C SER A 44 3.34 12.93 -9.36
N LYS A 45 3.67 13.60 -8.25
CA LYS A 45 4.90 14.39 -8.12
C LYS A 45 5.85 13.67 -7.17
N PRO A 46 7.18 13.76 -7.38
CA PRO A 46 8.14 13.18 -6.47
C PRO A 46 7.93 13.73 -5.06
N LEU A 47 7.91 12.86 -4.06
CA LEU A 47 7.66 13.25 -2.67
C LEU A 47 8.94 13.71 -1.97
N GLY A 48 10.11 13.26 -2.45
CA GLY A 48 11.42 13.65 -1.91
C GLY A 48 11.66 13.14 -0.49
N LEU A 49 10.96 12.08 -0.07
CA LEU A 49 11.13 11.47 1.24
C LEU A 49 12.47 10.76 1.31
N ASN A 50 13.14 10.90 2.45
CA ASN A 50 14.34 10.12 2.74
C ASN A 50 13.97 8.71 3.23
N GLN A 51 14.96 7.83 3.36
CA GLN A 51 14.73 6.45 3.79
C GLN A 51 14.07 6.32 5.17
N ARG A 52 14.32 7.25 6.09
CA ARG A 52 13.70 7.21 7.42
C ARG A 52 12.20 7.50 7.32
N GLU A 53 11.84 8.50 6.53
CA GLU A 53 10.44 8.88 6.30
C GLU A 53 9.67 7.79 5.56
N LEU A 54 10.29 7.14 4.56
CA LEU A 54 9.69 5.99 3.89
C LEU A 54 9.38 4.85 4.86
N ARG A 55 10.34 4.49 5.73
CA ARG A 55 10.11 3.46 6.77
C ARG A 55 9.02 3.87 7.76
N GLN A 56 8.93 5.14 8.11
CA GLN A 56 7.86 5.64 9.00
C GLN A 56 6.49 5.55 8.33
N LEU A 57 6.41 5.88 7.04
CA LEU A 57 5.18 5.75 6.27
C LEU A 57 4.77 4.29 6.10
N GLU A 58 5.72 3.39 5.82
CA GLU A 58 5.48 1.95 5.77
C GLU A 58 4.93 1.43 7.09
N ALA A 59 5.58 1.76 8.22
CA ALA A 59 5.11 1.38 9.55
C ALA A 59 3.71 1.94 9.89
N PHE A 60 3.40 3.16 9.43
CA PHE A 60 2.06 3.72 9.57
C PHE A 60 1.02 2.92 8.77
N LEU A 61 1.33 2.53 7.54
CA LEU A 61 0.44 1.72 6.71
C LEU A 61 0.24 0.32 7.29
N ASP A 62 1.28 -0.28 7.85
CA ASP A 62 1.18 -1.56 8.57
C ASP A 62 0.26 -1.47 9.80
N ALA A 63 0.26 -0.33 10.48
CA ALA A 63 -0.63 -0.07 11.61
C ALA A 63 -2.11 0.04 11.20
N LEU A 64 -2.44 0.16 9.90
CA LEU A 64 -3.81 0.09 9.39
C LEU A 64 -4.33 -1.35 9.25
N ALA A 65 -3.53 -2.34 9.63
CA ALA A 65 -3.97 -3.72 9.82
C ALA A 65 -4.98 -3.79 10.98
N ALA A 66 -6.22 -4.12 10.66
CA ALA A 66 -7.25 -4.38 11.67
C ALA A 66 -7.50 -5.89 11.72
N PRO A 67 -7.08 -6.61 12.78
CA PRO A 67 -7.56 -7.96 13.00
C PRO A 67 -9.08 -7.94 13.20
N LEU A 68 -9.76 -9.04 12.88
CA LEU A 68 -11.19 -9.18 13.18
C LEU A 68 -11.37 -9.05 14.70
N ALA A 69 -11.95 -7.95 15.15
CA ALA A 69 -12.27 -7.71 16.57
C ALA A 69 -13.50 -8.52 17.05
N THR A 70 -13.88 -9.54 16.29
CA THR A 70 -15.05 -10.39 16.56
C THR A 70 -14.61 -11.68 17.20
N ASP A 71 -15.21 -12.01 18.34
CA ASP A 71 -14.96 -13.25 19.08
C ASP A 71 -15.19 -14.49 18.19
N GLU A 72 -14.28 -15.46 18.25
CA GLU A 72 -14.23 -16.61 17.33
C GLU A 72 -15.51 -17.45 17.37
N LYS A 73 -16.19 -17.46 18.53
CA LYS A 73 -17.48 -18.14 18.71
C LYS A 73 -18.57 -17.65 17.75
N TRP A 74 -18.47 -16.41 17.25
CA TRP A 74 -19.41 -15.84 16.29
C TRP A 74 -18.96 -16.02 14.82
N LEU A 75 -17.75 -16.52 14.58
CA LEU A 75 -17.19 -16.70 13.25
C LEU A 75 -17.37 -18.14 12.72
N ARG A 76 -17.75 -19.08 13.59
CA ARG A 76 -18.01 -20.48 13.22
C ARG A 76 -19.47 -20.66 12.79
N ARG A 77 -19.72 -21.52 11.79
CA ARG A 77 -21.09 -21.90 11.42
C ARG A 77 -21.76 -22.59 12.62
N PRO A 78 -23.07 -22.33 12.86
CA PRO A 78 -23.82 -22.96 13.94
C PRO A 78 -23.92 -24.48 13.78
#